data_AF-A0A9D8XVC9-F1
#
_entry.id   AF-A0A9D8XVC9-F1
#
_cell.length_a   1.000
_cell.length_b   1.000
_cell.length_c   1.000
_cell.angle_alpha   90.00
_cell.angle_beta   90.00
_cell.angle_gamma   90.00
#
_symmetry.space_group_name_H-M   'P 1'
#
loop_
_entity.id
_entity.type
_entity.pdbx_description
1 polymer ?
#
loop_
_entity_poly.entity_id
_entity_poly.type
_entity_poly.pdbx_seq_one_letter_code
_entity_poly.pdbx_strand_id
1 'polypeptide(L)'
;MNYDMIVPVKKVDGSEVKTVTVKESFTGRDIRAIGNCKGEGDAMIELVVAATGLSTNDVLGMDARDVKAIGELARPFLAGGAT
;
A
#
# COMPACT_ATOMS: atom_id res chain seq x y z
N MET A 1 6.32 -3.93 -4.33
CA MET A 1 6.91 -4.93 -5.24
C MET A 1 7.68 -4.16 -6.28
N ASN A 2 8.97 -4.41 -6.46
CA ASN A 2 9.69 -3.85 -7.61
C ASN A 2 9.31 -4.70 -8.81
N TYR A 3 8.81 -4.09 -9.86
CA TYR A 3 8.66 -4.76 -11.15
C TYR A 3 9.53 -4.04 -12.16
N ASP A 4 10.41 -4.80 -12.80
CA ASP A 4 11.20 -4.29 -13.90
C ASP A 4 10.28 -4.18 -15.11
N MET A 5 10.02 -2.95 -15.53
CA MET A 5 9.31 -2.71 -16.78
C MET A 5 10.35 -2.54 -17.88
N ILE A 6 10.43 -3.53 -18.78
CA ILE A 6 11.23 -3.45 -19.99
C ILE A 6 10.44 -2.60 -20.99
N VAL A 7 10.68 -1.29 -20.97
CA VAL A 7 10.19 -0.39 -22.03
C VAL A 7 11.37 -0.03 -22.90
N PRO A 8 11.38 -0.34 -24.21
CA PRO A 8 12.41 0.14 -25.10
C PRO A 8 12.24 1.63 -25.31
N VAL A 9 12.94 2.45 -24.52
CA VAL A 9 12.98 3.91 -24.70
C VAL A 9 14.26 4.26 -25.44
N LYS A 10 14.13 4.88 -26.62
CA LYS A 10 15.26 5.50 -27.31
C LYS A 10 15.43 6.92 -26.77
N LYS A 11 16.59 7.24 -26.22
CA LYS A 11 16.94 8.62 -25.88
C LYS A 11 17.14 9.44 -27.15
N VAL A 12 17.06 10.76 -27.03
CA VAL A 12 17.27 11.72 -28.12
C VAL A 12 18.69 11.62 -28.71
N ASP A 13 19.66 11.14 -27.93
CA ASP A 13 21.04 10.88 -28.34
C ASP A 13 21.25 9.52 -29.04
N GLY A 14 20.19 8.73 -29.26
CA GLY A 14 20.25 7.42 -29.90
C GLY A 14 20.62 6.26 -28.99
N SER A 15 20.89 6.50 -27.69
CA SER A 15 21.14 5.41 -26.73
C SER A 15 19.84 4.70 -26.32
N GLU A 16 19.88 3.37 -26.25
CA GLU A 16 18.76 2.54 -25.82
C GLU A 16 18.79 2.34 -24.30
N VAL A 17 17.70 2.71 -23.63
CA VAL A 17 17.46 2.32 -22.23
C VAL A 17 16.56 1.10 -22.25
N LYS A 18 17.11 -0.05 -21.82
CA LYS A 18 16.41 -1.35 -21.87
C LYS A 18 15.65 -1.69 -20.59
N THR A 19 15.97 -1.03 -19.47
CA THR A 19 15.34 -1.33 -18.18
C THR A 19 15.07 -0.04 -17.44
N VAL A 20 13.80 0.23 -17.12
CA VAL A 20 13.40 1.31 -16.21
C VAL A 20 12.85 0.66 -14.95
N THR A 21 13.55 0.82 -13.83
CA THR A 21 13.05 0.35 -12.54
C THR A 21 12.09 1.40 -11.97
N VAL A 22 10.79 1.13 -12.07
CA VAL A 22 9.76 1.97 -11.44
C VAL A 22 9.60 1.51 -9.99
N LYS A 23 10.02 2.36 -9.05
CA LYS A 23 9.78 2.16 -7.62
C LYS A 23 8.56 2.98 -7.19
N GLU A 24 7.37 2.44 -7.38
CA GLU A 24 6.20 2.95 -6.65
C GLU A 24 5.91 2.00 -5.49
N SER A 25 6.62 2.20 -4.38
CA SER A 25 6.23 1.61 -3.11
C SER A 25 5.10 2.46 -2.54
N PHE A 26 3.86 2.02 -2.73
CA PHE A 26 2.73 2.57 -2.01
C PHE A 26 2.89 2.34 -0.51
N THR A 27 2.42 3.29 0.27
CA THR A 27 2.46 3.31 1.73
C THR A 27 1.05 3.18 2.31
N GLY A 28 0.93 2.99 3.63
CA GLY A 28 -0.34 3.10 4.33
C GLY A 28 -1.04 4.43 4.06
N ARG A 29 -0.28 5.52 3.84
CA ARG A 29 -0.83 6.81 3.42
C ARG A 29 -1.52 6.76 2.07
N ASP A 30 -0.98 6.01 1.13
CA ASP A 30 -1.58 5.86 -0.19
C ASP A 30 -2.81 4.95 -0.14
N ILE A 31 -2.79 3.90 0.68
CA ILE A 31 -4.00 3.11 0.98
C ILE A 31 -5.10 3.99 1.53
N ARG A 32 -4.78 4.82 2.53
CA ARG A 32 -5.75 5.75 3.11
C ARG A 32 -6.32 6.66 2.04
N ALA A 33 -5.48 7.27 1.20
CA ALA A 33 -5.90 8.20 0.16
C ALA A 33 -6.76 7.53 -0.94
N ILE A 34 -6.35 6.35 -1.42
CA ILE A 34 -7.07 5.60 -2.46
C ILE A 34 -8.41 5.08 -1.93
N GLY A 35 -8.42 4.51 -0.72
CA GLY A 35 -9.61 3.96 -0.09
C GLY A 35 -10.59 5.02 0.43
N ASN A 36 -10.22 6.30 0.46
CA ASN A 36 -11.09 7.34 1.03
C ASN A 36 -12.23 7.79 0.10
N CYS A 37 -12.36 7.24 -1.11
CA CYS A 37 -13.53 7.53 -1.94
C CYS A 37 -14.86 7.07 -1.30
N LYS A 38 -14.79 6.19 -0.27
CA LYS A 38 -15.92 5.69 0.53
C LYS A 38 -15.63 5.51 2.03
N GLY A 39 -14.54 6.07 2.55
CA GLY A 39 -14.12 5.90 3.97
C GLY A 39 -13.45 4.56 4.29
N GLU A 40 -13.31 3.65 3.31
CA GLU A 40 -12.70 2.32 3.50
C GLU A 40 -11.20 2.42 3.84
N GLY A 41 -10.52 3.45 3.33
CA GLY A 41 -9.11 3.71 3.61
C GLY A 41 -8.85 4.06 5.08
N ASP A 42 -9.67 4.94 5.66
CA ASP A 42 -9.56 5.31 7.07
C ASP A 42 -9.90 4.11 7.98
N ALA A 43 -10.96 3.37 7.66
CA ALA A 43 -11.32 2.15 8.38
C ALA A 43 -10.20 1.10 8.36
N MET A 44 -9.52 0.93 7.23
CA MET A 44 -8.37 0.02 7.12
C MET A 44 -7.21 0.44 8.02
N ILE A 45 -6.88 1.73 8.09
CA ILE A 45 -5.78 2.21 8.94
C ILE A 45 -6.12 2.03 10.42
N GLU A 46 -7.33 2.36 10.83
CA GLU A 46 -7.79 2.16 12.21
C GLU A 46 -7.77 0.67 12.61
N LEU A 47 -8.19 -0.21 11.69
CA LEU A 47 -8.13 -1.67 11.87
C LEU A 47 -6.70 -2.15 12.14
N VAL A 48 -5.73 -1.66 11.36
CA VAL A 48 -4.32 -2.04 11.47
C VAL A 48 -3.68 -1.43 12.73
N VAL A 49 -4.03 -0.19 13.08
CA VAL A 49 -3.62 0.45 14.35
C VAL A 49 -4.11 -0.39 15.53
N ALA A 50 -5.39 -0.78 15.54
CA ALA A 50 -5.96 -1.62 16.59
C ALA A 50 -5.31 -3.01 16.67
N ALA A 51 -4.99 -3.61 15.53
CA ALA A 51 -4.38 -4.95 15.47
C ALA A 51 -2.90 -4.97 15.90
N THR A 52 -2.16 -3.89 15.66
CA THR A 52 -0.71 -3.84 15.88
C THR A 52 -0.30 -3.07 17.14
N GLY A 53 -1.15 -2.17 17.62
CA GLY A 53 -0.82 -1.21 18.67
C GLY A 53 0.17 -0.12 18.23
N LEU A 54 0.50 -0.04 16.94
CA LEU A 54 1.36 1.01 16.39
C LEU A 54 0.62 2.34 16.31
N SER A 55 1.37 3.45 16.31
CA SER A 55 0.75 4.75 16.09
C SER A 55 0.24 4.87 14.65
N THR A 56 -0.79 5.69 14.43
CA THR A 56 -1.31 5.97 13.08
C THR A 56 -0.21 6.45 12.13
N ASN A 57 0.75 7.25 12.62
CA ASN A 57 1.86 7.74 11.79
C ASN A 57 2.79 6.62 11.35
N ASP A 58 3.05 5.64 12.23
CA ASP A 58 3.86 4.48 11.89
C ASP A 58 3.15 3.64 10.82
N VAL A 59 1.85 3.36 11.01
CA VAL A 59 1.03 2.62 10.04
C VAL A 59 0.95 3.33 8.69
N LEU A 60 0.83 4.66 8.67
CA LEU A 60 0.82 5.44 7.43
C LEU A 60 2.18 5.40 6.70
N GLY A 61 3.28 5.17 7.42
CA GLY A 61 4.61 4.99 6.86
C GLY A 61 4.94 3.55 6.45
N MET A 62 4.11 2.57 6.83
CA MET A 62 4.30 1.17 6.46
C MET A 62 4.10 0.96 4.96
N ASP A 63 4.73 -0.09 4.42
CA ASP A 63 4.46 -0.54 3.06
C ASP A 63 2.99 -0.95 2.95
N ALA A 64 2.32 -0.53 1.88
CA ALA A 64 0.92 -0.80 1.64
C ALA A 64 0.60 -2.31 1.68
N ARG A 65 1.54 -3.18 1.29
CA ARG A 65 1.35 -4.64 1.34
C ARG A 65 1.22 -5.14 2.78
N ASP A 66 2.03 -4.61 3.68
CA ASP A 66 2.02 -5.00 5.09
C ASP A 66 0.74 -4.51 5.76
N VAL A 67 0.36 -3.25 5.51
CA VAL A 67 -0.92 -2.68 5.97
C VAL A 67 -2.09 -3.54 5.50
N LYS A 68 -2.13 -3.91 4.22
CA LYS A 68 -3.18 -4.76 3.67
C LYS A 68 -3.18 -6.17 4.28
N ALA A 69 -2.02 -6.80 4.39
CA ALA A 69 -1.90 -8.15 4.95
C ALA A 69 -2.37 -8.20 6.42
N ILE A 70 -1.96 -7.22 7.23
CA ILE A 70 -2.39 -7.11 8.62
C ILE A 70 -3.89 -6.84 8.70
N GLY A 71 -4.42 -5.95 7.85
CA GLY A 71 -5.85 -5.68 7.81
C GLY A 71 -6.68 -6.90 7.44
N GLU A 72 -6.25 -7.69 6.45
CA GLU A 72 -6.92 -8.96 6.07
C GLU A 72 -6.87 -10.00 7.19
N LEU A 73 -5.76 -10.10 7.93
CA LEU A 73 -5.63 -10.98 9.09
C LEU A 73 -6.50 -10.52 10.27
N ALA A 74 -6.60 -9.22 10.50
CA ALA A 74 -7.33 -8.65 11.63
C ALA A 74 -8.85 -8.60 11.40
N ARG A 75 -9.29 -8.47 10.14
CA ARG A 75 -10.70 -8.30 9.76
C ARG A 75 -11.64 -9.36 10.37
N PRO A 76 -11.32 -10.68 10.38
CA PRO A 76 -12.20 -11.69 10.99
C PRO A 76 -12.32 -11.55 12.51
N PHE A 77 -11.27 -11.11 13.20
CA PHE A 77 -11.26 -10.97 14.66
C PHE A 77 -12.04 -9.72 15.12
N LEU A 78 -12.07 -8.68 14.29
CA LEU A 78 -12.75 -7.42 14.58
C LEU A 78 -14.19 -7.39 14.03
N ALA A 79 -14.49 -8.18 12.99
CA ALA A 79 -15.85 -8.41 12.50
C ALA A 79 -16.62 -9.47 13.30
N GLY A 80 -16.06 -9.99 14.40
CA GLY A 80 -16.72 -10.91 15.36
C GLY A 80 -17.90 -10.31 16.14
N GLY A 81 -18.55 -9.28 15.60
CA GLY A 81 -19.78 -8.67 16.09
C GLY A 81 -20.89 -8.69 15.03
N ALA A 82 -21.06 -9.82 14.32
CA ALA A 82 -22.26 -10.09 13.52
C ALA A 82 -22.49 -11.61 13.43
N THR A 83 -23.13 -12.15 14.48
CA THR A 83 -24.11 -13.24 14.32
C THR A 83 -25.37 -12.69 13.69
#